data_AF-A0A0C2HR04-F1
#
_entry.id   AF-A0A0C2HR04-F1
#
_cell.length_a   1.000
_cell.length_b   1.000
_cell.length_c   1.000
_cell.angle_alpha   90.00
_cell.angle_beta   90.00
_cell.angle_gamma   90.00
#
_symmetry.space_group_name_H-M   'P 1'
#
loop_
_entity.id
_entity.type
_entity.pdbx_description
1 polymer ?
#
loop_
_entity_poly.entity_id
_entity_poly.type
_entity_poly.pdbx_seq_one_letter_code
_entity_poly.pdbx_strand_id
1 'polypeptide(L)' 'MEIDLDLLKSLITKHTDEIEQIVAGTGYLPRTVIGVGTFLLDNDGDVDLLTAKQRVTFDKFLKPLLEKHSG' A
#
# COMPACT_ATOMS: atom_id res chain seq x y z
N MET A 1 9.56 5.48 9.26
CA MET A 1 9.04 6.28 8.12
C MET A 1 7.65 6.67 8.51
N GLU A 2 7.30 7.94 8.38
CA GLU A 2 5.93 8.38 8.65
C GLU A 2 5.13 8.25 7.35
N ILE A 3 4.01 7.53 7.41
CA ILE A 3 3.11 7.37 6.26
C ILE A 3 2.07 8.48 6.32
N ASP A 4 1.89 9.20 5.22
CA ASP A 4 0.72 10.07 5.05
C ASP A 4 -0.54 9.20 4.92
N LEU A 5 -1.38 9.21 5.96
CA LEU A 5 -2.58 8.38 6.04
C LEU A 5 -3.68 8.85 5.09
N ASP A 6 -3.76 10.15 4.80
CA ASP A 6 -4.73 10.68 3.85
C ASP A 6 -4.35 10.26 2.43
N LEU A 7 -3.05 10.30 2.12
CA LEU A 7 -2.54 9.79 0.87
C LEU A 7 -2.75 8.28 0.75
N LEU A 8 -2.42 7.49 1.79
CA LEU A 8 -2.65 6.05 1.80
C LEU A 8 -4.12 5.70 1.58
N LYS A 9 -5.02 6.43 2.26
CA LYS A 9 -6.47 6.28 2.07
C LYS A 9 -6.89 6.61 0.65
N SER A 10 -6.40 7.72 0.08
CA SER A 10 -6.67 8.08 -1.31
C SER A 10 -6.19 6.97 -2.25
N LEU A 11 -4.98 6.46 -2.04
CA LEU A 11 -4.37 5.43 -2.88
C LEU A 11 -5.23 4.17 -2.95
N ILE A 12 -5.68 3.65 -1.80
CA ILE A 12 -6.42 2.39 -1.74
C ILE A 12 -7.93 2.52 -2.01
N THR A 13 -8.46 3.75 -2.13
CA THR A 13 -9.90 3.98 -2.40
C THR A 13 -10.20 4.67 -3.72
N LYS A 14 -9.27 5.50 -4.23
CA LYS A 14 -9.45 6.33 -5.44
C LYS A 14 -8.47 6.00 -6.56
N HIS A 15 -7.28 5.51 -6.22
CA HIS A 15 -6.22 5.17 -7.19
C HIS A 15 -6.00 3.65 -7.27
N THR A 16 -7.09 2.88 -7.21
CA THR A 16 -7.02 1.42 -7.26
C THR A 16 -6.54 0.91 -8.62
N ASP A 17 -6.73 1.68 -9.68
CA ASP A 17 -6.20 1.44 -11.02
C ASP A 17 -4.66 1.46 -11.05
N GLU A 18 -4.02 2.38 -10.32
CA GLU A 18 -2.55 2.39 -10.19
C GLU A 18 -2.05 1.14 -9.45
N ILE A 19 -2.80 0.68 -8.44
CA ILE A 19 -2.52 -0.58 -7.74
C ILE A 19 -2.68 -1.76 -8.70
N GLU A 20 -3.72 -1.79 -9.53
CA GLU A 20 -3.92 -2.84 -10.54
C GLU A 20 -2.77 -2.88 -11.55
N GLN A 21 -2.32 -1.71 -12.02
CA GLN A 21 -1.22 -1.59 -12.98
C GLN A 21 0.10 -2.10 -12.40
N ILE A 22 0.48 -1.67 -11.19
CA ILE A 22 1.77 -2.08 -10.60
C ILE A 22 1.77 -3.57 -10.18
N VAL A 23 0.60 -4.14 -9.91
CA VAL A 23 0.45 -5.55 -9.55
C VAL A 23 0.38 -6.46 -10.79
N ALA A 24 0.01 -5.94 -11.96
CA ALA A 24 -0.16 -6.73 -13.17
C ALA A 24 1.09 -7.55 -13.53
N GLY A 25 0.90 -8.85 -13.79
CA GLY A 25 1.98 -9.78 -14.14
C GLY A 25 2.88 -10.23 -12.99
N THR A 26 2.66 -9.76 -11.76
CA THR A 26 3.49 -10.14 -10.60
C THR A 26 2.99 -11.38 -9.85
N GLY A 27 1.77 -11.84 -10.15
CA GLY A 27 1.09 -12.92 -9.43
C GLY A 27 0.45 -12.51 -8.09
N TYR A 28 0.65 -11.26 -7.65
CA TYR A 28 -0.10 -10.68 -6.54
C TYR A 28 -1.50 -10.29 -7.00
N LEU A 29 -2.41 -10.13 -6.04
CA LEU A 29 -3.76 -9.64 -6.30
C LEU A 29 -3.88 -8.20 -5.82
N PRO A 30 -4.53 -7.29 -6.56
CA PRO A 30 -4.75 -5.91 -6.12
C PRO A 30 -5.38 -5.83 -4.73
N ARG A 31 -6.35 -6.71 -4.44
CA ARG A 31 -6.99 -6.81 -3.12
C ARG A 31 -6.01 -7.12 -1.97
N THR A 32 -4.92 -7.84 -2.24
CA THR A 32 -3.88 -8.11 -1.22
C THR A 32 -3.15 -6.82 -0.87
N VAL A 33 -2.79 -6.02 -1.87
CA VAL A 33 -2.12 -4.73 -1.65
C VAL A 33 -3.05 -3.76 -0.93
N ILE A 34 -4.30 -3.65 -1.38
CA ILE A 34 -5.35 -2.84 -0.73
C ILE A 34 -5.52 -3.27 0.73
N GLY A 35 -5.60 -4.58 1.01
CA GLY A 35 -5.74 -5.10 2.37
C GLY A 35 -4.57 -4.74 3.30
N VAL A 36 -3.33 -4.70 2.78
CA VAL A 36 -2.19 -4.19 3.56
C VAL A 36 -2.33 -2.70 3.85
N GLY A 37 -2.79 -1.91 2.89
CA GLY A 37 -3.05 -0.49 3.10
C GLY A 37 -4.16 -0.23 4.11
N THR A 38 -5.27 -0.98 4.05
CA THR A 38 -6.34 -0.93 5.05
C THR A 38 -5.82 -1.28 6.44
N PHE A 39 -5.04 -2.35 6.57
CA PHE A 39 -4.44 -2.72 7.85
C PHE A 39 -3.57 -1.60 8.41
N LEU A 40 -2.77 -0.93 7.58
CA LEU A 40 -1.96 0.22 8.01
C LEU A 40 -2.85 1.38 8.48
N LEU A 41 -3.95 1.70 7.77
CA LEU A 41 -4.88 2.74 8.22
C LEU A 41 -5.51 2.42 9.58
N ASP A 42 -5.88 1.15 9.80
CA ASP A 42 -6.44 0.70 11.08
C ASP A 42 -5.43 0.74 12.24
N ASN A 43 -4.14 0.87 11.93
CA ASN A 43 -3.03 0.88 12.88
C ASN A 43 -2.15 2.13 12.76
N ASP A 44 -2.74 3.28 12.41
CA ASP A 44 -2.07 4.59 12.37
C ASP A 44 -0.78 4.64 11.51
N GLY A 45 -0.71 3.80 10.48
CA GLY A 45 0.44 3.71 9.58
C GLY A 45 1.65 2.97 10.14
N ASP A 46 1.51 2.25 11.26
CA ASP A 46 2.62 1.54 11.89
C ASP A 46 3.06 0.31 11.06
N VAL A 47 4.14 0.50 10.30
CA VAL A 47 4.73 -0.53 9.45
C VAL A 47 5.42 -1.66 10.23
N ASP A 48 5.71 -1.47 11.51
CA ASP A 48 6.38 -2.47 12.34
C ASP A 48 5.40 -3.51 12.89
N LEU A 49 4.09 -3.24 12.80
CA LEU A 49 3.03 -4.21 13.03
C LEU A 49 2.79 -5.15 11.84
N LEU A 50 3.39 -4.87 10.67
CA LEU A 50 3.27 -5.73 9.51
C LEU A 50 4.01 -7.05 9.71
N THR A 51 3.36 -8.16 9.38
CA THR A 51 4.06 -9.44 9.23
C THR A 51 5.09 -9.36 8.10
N ALA A 52 6.07 -10.27 8.10
CA ALA A 52 7.09 -10.33 7.04
C ALA A 52 6.50 -10.38 5.62
N LYS A 53 5.38 -11.08 5.40
CA LYS A 53 4.71 -11.14 4.10
C LYS A 53 4.01 -9.82 3.72
N GLN A 54 3.38 -9.16 4.69
CA GLN A 54 2.77 -7.86 4.46
C GLN A 54 3.83 -6.79 4.20
N ARG A 55 4.97 -6.84 4.92
CA ARG A 55 6.11 -5.94 4.71
C ARG A 55 6.66 -6.04 3.29
N VAL A 56 6.81 -7.26 2.74
CA VAL A 56 7.20 -7.46 1.34
C VAL A 56 6.18 -6.85 0.37
N THR A 57 4.89 -6.95 0.67
CA THR A 57 3.82 -6.37 -0.17
C THR A 57 3.86 -4.84 -0.10
N PHE A 58 4.07 -4.28 1.09
CA PHE A 58 4.23 -2.87 1.33
C PHE A 58 5.43 -2.30 0.56
N ASP A 59 6.62 -2.88 0.76
CA ASP A 59 7.87 -2.40 0.15
C ASP A 59 7.84 -2.49 -1.38
N LYS A 60 7.18 -3.52 -1.94
CA LYS A 60 7.10 -3.70 -3.40
C LYS A 60 6.08 -2.80 -4.09
N PHE A 61 4.95 -2.51 -3.44
CA PHE A 61 3.80 -1.91 -4.14
C PHE A 61 3.31 -0.61 -3.51
N LEU A 62 3.01 -0.60 -2.20
CA LEU A 62 2.47 0.59 -1.54
C LEU A 62 3.52 1.69 -1.41
N LYS A 63 4.73 1.34 -0.97
CA LYS A 63 5.79 2.32 -0.74
C LYS A 63 6.15 3.10 -2.02
N PRO A 64 6.41 2.46 -3.18
CA PRO A 64 6.68 3.21 -4.42
C PRO A 64 5.52 4.11 -4.86
N LEU A 65 4.27 3.67 -4.65
CA LEU A 65 3.09 4.47 -4.98
C LEU A 65 2.95 5.67 -4.04
N LEU A 66 3.17 5.50 -2.75
CA LEU A 66 3.16 6.62 -1.79
C LEU A 66 4.26 7.63 -2.13
N GLU A 67 5.48 7.17 -2.37
CA GLU A 67 6.61 8.03 -2.75
C GLU A 67 6.34 8.81 -4.06
N LYS A 68 5.65 8.21 -5.02
CA LYS A 68 5.24 8.85 -6.28
C LYS A 68 4.27 10.02 -6.05
N HIS A 69 3.39 9.92 -5.05
CA HIS A 69 2.35 10.92 -4.78
C HIS A 69 2.71 11.90 -3.66
N SER A 70 3.81 11.67 -2.93
CA SER A 70 4.36 12.59 -1.93
C SER A 70 5.20 13.75 -2.51
N GLY A 71 5.32 13.85 -3.84
CA GLY A 71 6.13 14.84 -4.57
C GLY A 71 5.33 15.94 -5.24
#